data_AF-A0A3N5YIZ5-F1
#
_entry.id   AF-A0A3N5YIZ5-F1
#
_cell.length_a   1.000
_cell.length_b   1.000
_cell.length_c   1.000
_cell.angle_alpha   90.00
_cell.angle_beta   90.00
_cell.angle_gamma   90.00
#
_symmetry.space_group_name_H-M   'P 1'
#
loop_
_entity.id
_entity.type
_entity.pdbx_description
1 polymer ?
#
loop_
_entity_poly.entity_id
_entity_poly.type
_entity_poly.pdbx_seq_one_letter_code
_entity_poly.pdbx_strand_id
1 'polypeptide(L)'
;MTDAPDRPQILIADDQADVLDALRLLLHPEGFATEAAGSPAAVVQALQQREFDLLLMDLNYARDTTSGREGLDLLSKVHAIDRRLPIVVMTGWASMEVAIEALRAGVRDFVQKPWDNDRVVGLVRALSDERRRARHDDDRRAREMRDAAEIQLALLPRTLPLTPGWSFAAACQPAALVGGDTYDLLQLPGGYVGLSIADVAGKGIPAALLASSLQSAVRSAATRGLAPDALCDEVNRALCERIPTNRFVTFFYGLLDAATGVLSYANAGHNPPLLARADGTAQWLDVGGPVLGIEPTCAWQRGELTMRPGDRLVLYTDGIVEARDASDEEFATGRLQSVSPEGPGPSAGAFLDALFRAVHSFAGTCQEDDQTVVVVTRDP
;
A
#
# COMPACT_ATOMS: atom_id res chain seq x y z
N MET A 1 15.78 31.52 -10.75
CA MET A 1 15.55 31.83 -9.32
C MET A 1 16.38 30.86 -8.54
N THR A 2 17.50 31.33 -8.00
CA THR A 2 18.41 30.54 -7.16
C THR A 2 17.68 30.20 -5.87
N ASP A 3 17.35 28.93 -5.68
CA ASP A 3 16.81 28.42 -4.42
C ASP A 3 17.81 28.79 -3.33
N ALA A 4 17.36 29.47 -2.27
CA ALA A 4 18.20 29.71 -1.11
C ALA A 4 18.64 28.33 -0.59
N PRO A 5 19.90 28.16 -0.12
CA PRO A 5 20.33 26.88 0.40
C PRO A 5 19.37 26.47 1.53
N ASP A 6 18.74 25.30 1.37
CA ASP A 6 17.83 24.71 2.34
C ASP A 6 18.60 24.49 3.65
N ARG A 7 18.48 25.46 4.57
CA ARG A 7 19.20 25.47 5.85
C ARG A 7 18.52 24.51 6.84
N PRO A 8 19.28 23.73 7.62
CA PRO A 8 18.66 22.88 8.62
C PRO A 8 17.87 23.69 9.64
N GLN A 9 16.63 23.27 9.89
CA GLN A 9 15.68 23.95 10.76
C GLN A 9 15.77 23.36 12.17
N ILE A 10 16.23 24.15 13.13
CA ILE A 10 16.44 23.71 14.53
C ILE A 10 15.39 24.37 15.42
N LEU A 11 14.62 23.57 16.15
CA LEU A 11 13.74 24.08 17.20
C LEU A 11 14.54 24.13 18.49
N ILE A 12 14.70 25.31 19.07
CA ILE A 12 15.35 25.50 20.37
C ILE A 12 14.28 25.82 21.42
N ALA A 13 14.28 25.11 22.54
CA ALA A 13 13.24 25.20 23.55
C ALA A 13 13.83 25.37 24.96
N ASP A 14 13.48 26.48 25.60
CA ASP A 14 14.03 26.89 26.89
C ASP A 14 13.13 27.99 27.47
N ASP A 15 12.88 28.01 28.78
CA ASP A 15 12.10 29.10 29.39
C ASP A 15 12.94 30.37 29.61
N GLN A 16 14.26 30.27 29.53
CA GLN A 16 15.18 31.40 29.69
C GLN A 16 15.50 32.05 28.34
N ALA A 17 15.09 33.31 28.17
CA ALA A 17 15.26 34.05 26.91
C ALA A 17 16.73 34.27 26.51
N ASP A 18 17.62 34.44 27.50
CA ASP A 18 19.06 34.57 27.31
C ASP A 18 19.70 33.28 26.80
N VAL A 19 19.23 32.11 27.24
CA VAL A 19 19.66 30.81 26.71
C VAL A 19 19.23 30.66 25.24
N LEU A 20 17.96 31.00 24.93
CA LEU A 20 17.47 30.97 23.55
C LEU A 20 18.28 31.90 22.64
N ASP A 21 18.59 33.11 23.09
CA ASP A 21 19.37 34.07 22.32
C ASP A 21 20.83 33.63 22.16
N ALA A 22 21.43 33.03 23.19
CA ALA A 22 22.78 32.45 23.09
C ALA A 22 22.84 31.31 22.06
N LEU A 23 21.85 30.41 22.05
CA LEU A 23 21.77 29.32 21.06
C LEU A 23 21.55 29.85 19.64
N ARG A 24 20.74 30.90 19.46
CA ARG A 24 20.58 31.57 18.15
C ARG A 24 21.90 32.15 17.66
N LEU A 25 22.62 32.87 18.52
CA LEU A 25 23.91 33.48 18.19
C LEU A 25 24.98 32.43 17.90
N LEU A 26 24.90 31.26 18.53
CA LEU A 26 25.79 30.14 18.28
C LEU A 26 25.50 29.45 16.94
N LEU A 27 24.23 29.15 16.65
CA LEU A 27 23.85 28.29 15.53
C LEU A 27 23.69 29.04 14.20
N HIS A 28 23.29 30.32 14.23
CA HIS A 28 23.06 31.10 13.01
C HIS A 28 24.33 31.29 12.15
N PRO A 29 25.52 31.63 12.71
CA PRO A 29 26.76 31.72 11.94
C PRO A 29 27.17 30.39 11.29
N GLU A 30 26.80 29.26 11.90
CA GLU A 30 27.08 27.90 11.41
C GLU A 30 26.11 27.43 10.31
N GLY A 31 25.20 28.31 9.87
CA GLY A 31 24.29 28.05 8.74
C GLY A 31 22.96 27.41 9.13
N PHE A 32 22.64 27.28 10.41
CA PHE A 32 21.37 26.75 10.89
C PHE A 32 20.30 27.85 10.97
N ALA A 33 19.07 27.50 10.59
CA ALA A 33 17.90 28.33 10.87
C ALA A 33 17.29 27.88 12.19
N THR A 34 16.97 28.83 13.07
CA THR A 34 16.45 28.52 14.42
C THR A 34 15.06 29.11 14.63
N GLU A 35 14.19 28.34 15.26
CA GLU A 35 12.92 28.82 15.82
C GLU A 35 12.97 28.58 17.33
N ALA A 36 12.51 29.55 18.13
CA ALA A 36 12.58 29.41 19.58
C ALA A 36 11.21 29.28 20.22
N ALA A 37 11.12 28.39 21.20
CA ALA A 37 9.92 28.12 21.96
C ALA A 37 10.19 28.30 23.47
N GLY A 38 9.54 29.28 24.07
CA GLY A 38 9.69 29.60 25.51
C GLY A 38 8.92 28.68 26.47
N SER A 39 8.18 27.69 25.95
CA SER A 39 7.33 26.83 26.75
C SER A 39 7.01 25.52 26.03
N PRO A 40 6.62 24.44 26.74
CA PRO A 40 6.20 23.19 26.12
C PRO A 40 5.04 23.33 25.13
N ALA A 41 4.09 24.24 25.41
CA ALA A 41 2.97 24.51 24.50
C ALA A 41 3.45 25.14 23.18
N ALA A 42 4.43 26.04 23.25
CA ALA A 42 5.02 26.66 22.07
C ALA A 42 5.81 25.64 21.22
N VAL A 43 6.48 24.67 21.85
CA VAL A 43 7.15 23.57 21.13
C VAL A 43 6.15 22.75 20.33
N VAL A 44 5.07 22.31 20.97
CA VAL A 44 4.00 21.55 20.30
C VAL A 44 3.39 22.35 19.16
N GLN A 45 3.12 23.64 19.37
CA GLN A 45 2.57 24.51 18.34
C GLN A 45 3.53 24.65 17.14
N ALA A 46 4.82 24.85 17.38
CA ALA A 46 5.84 24.95 16.33
C ALA A 46 5.90 23.67 15.49
N LEU A 47 5.93 22.50 16.15
CA LEU A 47 5.95 21.19 15.50
C LEU A 47 4.69 20.88 14.69
N GLN A 48 3.55 21.48 15.05
CA GLN A 48 2.30 21.37 14.27
C GLN A 48 2.28 22.28 13.04
N GLN A 49 3.09 23.34 13.01
CA GLN A 49 3.10 24.32 11.92
C GLN A 49 4.08 23.95 10.80
N ARG A 50 5.20 23.31 11.15
CA ARG A 50 6.26 22.98 10.19
C ARG A 50 7.17 21.88 10.73
N GLU A 51 7.98 21.34 9.83
CA GLU A 51 8.97 20.33 10.17
C GLU A 51 10.30 20.93 10.64
N PHE A 52 11.02 20.17 11.47
CA PHE A 52 12.34 20.49 11.97
C PHE A 52 13.31 19.31 11.74
N ASP A 53 14.59 19.64 11.68
CA ASP A 53 15.69 18.69 11.54
C ASP A 53 16.22 18.22 12.90
N LEU A 54 16.06 19.03 13.95
CA LEU A 54 16.41 18.68 15.33
C LEU A 54 15.65 19.57 16.34
N LEU A 55 15.33 19.00 17.50
CA LEU A 55 14.85 19.71 18.68
C LEU A 55 15.95 19.73 19.75
N LEU A 56 16.39 20.92 20.15
CA LEU A 56 17.24 21.13 21.31
C LEU A 56 16.36 21.70 22.43
N MET A 57 16.16 20.96 23.51
CA MET A 57 15.18 21.36 24.55
C MET A 57 15.72 21.24 25.97
N ASP A 58 15.39 22.20 26.84
CA ASP A 58 15.51 22.02 28.30
C ASP A 58 14.46 21.02 28.80
N LEU A 59 14.72 20.40 29.96
CA LEU A 59 13.76 19.61 30.72
C LEU A 59 13.04 20.39 31.80
N ASN A 60 13.64 21.50 32.27
CA ASN A 60 13.05 22.31 33.33
C ASN A 60 12.36 23.53 32.70
N TYR A 61 11.09 23.71 33.05
CA TYR A 61 10.29 24.86 32.65
C TYR A 61 9.61 25.46 33.89
N ALA A 62 9.14 26.71 33.78
CA ALA A 62 8.68 27.58 34.87
C ALA A 62 7.73 27.00 35.96
N ARG A 63 7.02 25.89 35.70
CA ARG A 63 6.09 25.28 36.68
C ARG A 63 6.71 24.16 37.51
N ASP A 64 7.86 23.61 37.10
CA ASP A 64 8.58 22.57 37.82
C ASP A 64 10.09 22.63 37.53
N THR A 65 10.82 23.36 38.38
CA THR A 65 12.24 23.67 38.17
C THR A 65 13.20 22.57 38.60
N THR A 66 12.71 21.45 39.14
CA THR A 66 13.57 20.41 39.74
C THR A 66 13.22 18.97 39.38
N SER A 67 11.97 18.66 39.01
CA SER A 67 11.58 17.26 38.78
C SER A 67 11.83 16.77 37.34
N GLY A 68 11.93 17.67 36.36
CA GLY A 68 12.05 17.33 34.94
C GLY A 68 10.79 16.73 34.29
N ARG A 69 9.67 16.59 35.03
CA ARG A 69 8.43 15.97 34.53
C ARG A 69 7.82 16.69 33.34
N GLU A 70 7.80 18.03 33.35
CA GLU A 70 7.25 18.79 32.23
C GLU A 70 8.02 18.55 30.93
N GLY A 71 9.35 18.43 31.00
CA GLY A 71 10.20 18.04 29.88
C GLY A 71 9.92 16.62 29.39
N LEU A 72 9.74 15.66 30.29
CA LEU A 72 9.43 14.26 29.94
C LEU A 72 8.03 14.10 29.32
N ASP A 73 7.03 14.83 29.82
CA ASP A 73 5.70 14.88 29.23
C ASP A 73 5.74 15.52 27.83
N LEU A 74 6.58 16.55 27.65
CA LEU A 74 6.82 17.15 26.35
C LEU A 74 7.45 16.15 25.38
N LEU A 75 8.47 15.38 25.79
CA LEU A 75 9.07 14.34 24.94
C LEU A 75 8.02 13.36 24.41
N SER A 76 7.10 12.93 25.29
CA SER A 76 6.00 12.03 24.88
C SER A 76 5.09 12.67 23.82
N LYS A 77 4.80 13.97 23.94
CA LYS A 77 4.02 14.72 22.95
C LYS A 77 4.78 14.93 21.64
N VAL A 78 6.08 15.22 21.70
CA VAL A 78 6.93 15.37 20.52
C VAL A 78 6.97 14.06 19.74
N HIS A 79 7.19 12.92 20.40
CA HIS A 79 7.20 11.61 19.75
C HIS A 79 5.84 11.21 19.15
N ALA A 80 4.74 11.72 19.71
CA ALA A 80 3.41 11.54 19.14
C ALA A 80 3.20 12.35 17.85
N ILE A 81 3.93 13.47 17.67
CA ILE A 81 3.87 14.32 16.49
C ILE A 81 4.88 13.86 15.42
N ASP A 82 6.15 13.76 15.78
CA ASP A 82 7.23 13.26 14.92
C ASP A 82 8.16 12.34 15.72
N ARG A 83 7.92 11.03 15.61
CA ARG A 83 8.74 10.00 16.25
C ARG A 83 10.18 9.93 15.73
N ARG A 84 10.47 10.50 14.56
CA ARG A 84 11.79 10.46 13.92
C ARG A 84 12.62 11.72 14.14
N LEU A 85 12.05 12.77 14.74
CA LEU A 85 12.78 14.00 15.07
C LEU A 85 13.87 13.69 16.10
N PRO A 86 15.16 13.93 15.80
CA PRO A 86 16.20 13.80 16.82
C PRO A 86 16.03 14.88 17.89
N ILE A 87 15.97 14.45 19.14
CA ILE A 87 15.86 15.33 20.29
C ILE A 87 17.19 15.31 21.05
N VAL A 88 17.75 16.48 21.30
CA VAL A 88 18.88 16.69 22.19
C VAL A 88 18.39 17.46 23.40
N VAL A 89 18.63 16.91 24.58
CA VAL A 89 18.19 17.52 25.82
C VAL A 89 19.30 18.39 26.41
N MET A 90 18.96 19.59 26.86
CA MET A 90 19.85 20.43 27.66
C MET A 90 19.55 20.26 29.14
N THR A 91 20.55 19.95 29.97
CA THR A 91 20.36 19.75 31.41
C THR A 91 21.25 20.67 32.25
N GLY A 92 20.74 21.09 33.41
CA GLY A 92 21.52 21.71 34.47
C GLY A 92 22.31 20.69 35.31
N TRP A 93 23.26 21.17 36.11
CA TRP A 93 24.31 20.41 36.82
C TRP A 93 23.91 19.26 37.78
N ALA A 94 22.63 18.89 37.96
CA ALA A 94 22.24 18.18 39.19
C ALA A 94 21.24 17.00 39.12
N SER A 95 20.93 16.38 37.97
CA SER A 95 20.09 15.16 38.02
C SER A 95 20.43 14.13 36.95
N MET A 96 21.43 13.29 37.26
CA MET A 96 21.78 12.11 36.48
C MET A 96 20.58 11.16 36.28
N GLU A 97 19.63 11.13 37.23
CA GLU A 97 18.40 10.34 37.13
C GLU A 97 17.48 10.79 35.99
N VAL A 98 17.27 12.11 35.87
CA VAL A 98 16.41 12.70 34.83
C VAL A 98 17.04 12.51 33.44
N ALA A 99 18.37 12.61 33.33
CA ALA A 99 19.08 12.33 32.08
C ALA A 99 18.94 10.84 31.64
N ILE A 100 18.97 9.89 32.59
CA ILE A 100 18.73 8.47 32.30
C ILE A 100 17.29 8.24 31.84
N GLU A 101 16.32 8.92 32.45
CA GLU A 101 14.91 8.81 32.07
C GLU A 101 14.66 9.37 30.67
N ALA A 102 15.27 10.51 30.32
CA ALA A 102 15.22 11.08 28.98
C ALA A 102 15.79 10.14 27.91
N LEU A 103 16.91 9.46 28.20
CA LEU A 103 17.48 8.45 27.30
C LEU A 103 16.53 7.25 27.11
N ARG A 104 15.90 6.77 28.19
CA ARG A 104 14.87 5.72 28.10
C ARG A 104 13.64 6.16 27.31
N ALA A 105 13.35 7.46 27.30
CA ALA A 105 12.27 8.06 26.54
C ALA A 105 12.58 8.28 25.05
N GLY A 106 13.81 7.99 24.58
CA GLY A 106 14.16 8.05 23.14
C GLY A 106 14.96 9.29 22.71
N VAL A 107 15.47 10.08 23.65
CA VAL A 107 16.37 11.22 23.36
C VAL A 107 17.68 10.72 22.74
N ARG A 108 18.22 11.48 21.77
CA ARG A 108 19.41 11.10 21.01
C ARG A 108 20.72 11.40 21.74
N ASP A 109 20.79 12.54 22.43
CA ASP A 109 21.95 12.97 23.22
C ASP A 109 21.55 14.04 24.25
N PHE A 110 22.48 14.43 25.13
CA PHE A 110 22.31 15.51 26.09
C PHE A 110 23.48 16.49 26.12
N VAL A 111 23.19 17.75 26.40
CA VAL A 111 24.14 18.85 26.56
C VAL A 111 24.01 19.42 27.97
N GLN A 112 25.11 19.50 28.70
CA GLN A 112 25.12 20.12 30.03
C GLN A 112 25.30 21.64 29.90
N LYS A 113 24.54 22.43 30.67
CA LYS A 113 24.71 23.88 30.81
C LYS A 113 25.71 24.20 31.95
N PRO A 114 26.61 25.19 31.82
CA PRO A 114 26.98 25.87 30.59
C PRO A 114 27.67 24.90 29.63
N TRP A 115 27.43 25.08 28.33
CA TRP A 115 27.86 24.13 27.29
C TRP A 115 29.18 24.51 26.64
N ASP A 116 29.79 23.51 25.99
CA ASP A 116 30.85 23.71 25.01
C ASP A 116 30.23 23.98 23.64
N ASN A 117 30.56 25.12 23.05
CA ASN A 117 30.03 25.56 21.76
C ASN A 117 30.35 24.57 20.63
N ASP A 118 31.57 24.05 20.57
CA ASP A 118 31.99 23.13 19.51
C ASP A 118 31.23 21.80 19.63
N ARG A 119 30.95 21.38 20.87
CA ARG A 119 30.14 20.19 21.14
C ARG A 119 28.70 20.36 20.66
N VAL A 120 28.05 21.49 20.98
CA VAL A 120 26.66 21.75 20.57
C VAL A 120 26.56 21.82 19.05
N VAL A 121 27.44 22.59 18.40
CA VAL A 121 27.47 22.72 16.94
C VAL A 121 27.73 21.37 16.27
N GLY A 122 28.68 20.58 16.78
CA GLY A 122 28.98 19.24 16.27
C GLY A 122 27.79 18.28 16.35
N LEU A 123 27.07 18.27 17.48
CA LEU A 123 25.87 17.44 17.67
C LEU A 123 24.73 17.88 16.76
N VAL A 124 24.43 19.18 16.71
CA VAL A 124 23.35 19.72 15.87
C VAL A 124 23.63 19.41 14.40
N ARG A 125 24.88 19.57 13.94
CA ARG A 125 25.26 19.23 12.57
C ARG A 125 25.08 17.74 12.28
N ALA A 126 25.66 16.87 13.12
CA ALA A 126 25.64 15.43 12.89
C ALA A 126 24.21 14.86 12.84
N LEU A 127 23.36 15.25 13.79
CA LEU A 127 21.99 14.73 13.89
C LEU A 127 21.06 15.33 12.83
N SER A 128 21.23 16.61 12.49
CA SER A 128 20.45 17.23 11.41
C SER A 128 20.81 16.61 10.05
N ASP A 129 22.09 16.37 9.80
CA ASP A 129 22.55 15.70 8.58
C ASP A 129 22.02 14.27 8.48
N GLU A 130 22.00 13.52 9.59
CA GLU A 130 21.42 12.18 9.66
C GLU A 130 19.91 12.22 9.32
N ARG A 131 19.15 13.13 9.95
CA ARG A 131 17.70 13.28 9.72
C ARG A 131 17.41 13.64 8.27
N ARG A 132 18.17 14.57 7.69
CA ARG A 132 18.02 15.00 6.29
C ARG A 132 18.36 13.89 5.31
N ARG A 133 19.45 13.14 5.53
CA ARG A 133 19.79 11.98 4.69
C ARG A 133 18.69 10.92 4.72
N ALA A 134 18.18 10.60 5.90
CA ALA A 134 17.07 9.66 6.05
C ALA A 134 15.80 10.14 5.32
N ARG A 135 15.46 11.43 5.44
CA ARG A 135 14.34 12.04 4.69
C ARG A 135 14.54 11.95 3.18
N HIS A 136 15.70 12.35 2.67
CA HIS A 136 16.00 12.27 1.24
C HIS A 136 15.97 10.85 0.69
N ASP A 137 16.47 9.88 1.45
CA ASP A 137 16.40 8.46 1.08
C ASP A 137 14.96 7.96 1.02
N ASP A 138 14.13 8.30 2.02
CA ASP A 138 12.72 7.94 2.05
C ASP A 138 11.94 8.60 0.90
N ASP A 139 12.20 9.88 0.62
CA ASP A 139 11.60 10.59 -0.50
C ASP A 139 12.01 10.00 -1.85
N ARG A 140 13.29 9.60 -2.00
CA ARG A 140 13.77 8.94 -3.22
C ARG A 140 13.06 7.61 -3.41
N ARG A 141 13.01 6.77 -2.37
CA ARG A 141 12.29 5.49 -2.41
C ARG A 141 10.81 5.70 -2.74
N ALA A 142 10.16 6.69 -2.12
CA ALA A 142 8.77 7.01 -2.39
C ALA A 142 8.55 7.45 -3.85
N ARG A 143 9.47 8.22 -4.44
CA ARG A 143 9.42 8.57 -5.87
C ARG A 143 9.58 7.34 -6.76
N GLU A 144 10.63 6.55 -6.56
CA GLU A 144 10.86 5.28 -7.29
C GLU A 144 9.62 4.37 -7.22
N MET A 145 8.95 4.36 -6.06
CA MET A 145 7.77 3.54 -5.83
C MET A 145 6.53 4.06 -6.58
N ARG A 146 6.36 5.39 -6.68
CA ARG A 146 5.30 6.01 -7.49
C ARG A 146 5.53 5.79 -8.97
N ASP A 147 6.78 5.88 -9.44
CA ASP A 147 7.12 5.63 -10.84
C ASP A 147 6.80 4.18 -11.23
N ALA A 148 7.13 3.21 -10.37
CA ALA A 148 6.77 1.81 -10.58
C ALA A 148 5.25 1.58 -10.58
N ALA A 149 4.51 2.27 -9.70
CA ALA A 149 3.05 2.23 -9.66
C ALA A 149 2.42 2.74 -10.96
N GLU A 150 2.93 3.85 -11.49
CA GLU A 150 2.46 4.40 -12.76
C GLU A 150 2.66 3.41 -13.91
N ILE A 151 3.82 2.75 -13.96
CA ILE A 151 4.11 1.71 -14.97
C ILE A 151 3.14 0.53 -14.81
N GLN A 152 2.95 0.01 -13.59
CA GLN A 152 2.06 -1.13 -13.35
C GLN A 152 0.60 -0.82 -13.75
N LEU A 153 0.09 0.35 -13.37
CA LEU A 153 -1.25 0.80 -13.75
C LEU A 153 -1.37 0.96 -15.27
N ALA A 154 -0.31 1.40 -15.96
CA ALA A 154 -0.29 1.53 -17.41
C ALA A 154 -0.34 0.18 -18.16
N LEU A 155 0.00 -0.93 -17.50
CA LEU A 155 -0.07 -2.30 -18.02
C LEU A 155 -1.47 -2.92 -17.90
N LEU A 156 -2.29 -2.45 -16.95
CA LEU A 156 -3.68 -2.88 -16.83
C LEU A 156 -4.50 -2.48 -18.08
N PRO A 157 -5.57 -3.23 -18.41
CA PRO A 157 -6.42 -2.92 -19.55
C PRO A 157 -6.98 -1.49 -19.48
N ARG A 158 -6.64 -0.66 -20.48
CA ARG A 158 -7.18 0.72 -20.59
C ARG A 158 -8.59 0.77 -21.15
N THR A 159 -8.98 -0.25 -21.89
CA THR A 159 -10.29 -0.40 -22.53
C THR A 159 -10.78 -1.81 -22.34
N LEU A 160 -12.06 -1.94 -22.04
CA LEU A 160 -12.71 -3.24 -21.95
C LEU A 160 -13.19 -3.71 -23.33
N PRO A 161 -13.36 -5.03 -23.56
CA PRO A 161 -13.86 -5.55 -24.82
C PRO A 161 -15.23 -4.97 -25.18
N LEU A 162 -15.37 -4.54 -26.45
CA LEU A 162 -16.67 -4.15 -27.01
C LEU A 162 -17.28 -5.37 -27.70
N THR A 163 -18.20 -6.03 -26.99
CA THR A 163 -18.82 -7.28 -27.46
C THR A 163 -20.35 -7.17 -27.30
N PRO A 164 -21.12 -7.08 -28.39
CA PRO A 164 -22.58 -6.93 -28.31
C PRO A 164 -23.26 -8.03 -27.49
N GLY A 165 -24.20 -7.65 -26.61
CA GLY A 165 -24.90 -8.57 -25.71
C GLY A 165 -24.08 -8.99 -24.47
N TRP A 166 -22.94 -8.35 -24.25
CA TRP A 166 -22.08 -8.57 -23.09
C TRP A 166 -21.67 -7.24 -22.47
N SER A 167 -21.60 -7.23 -21.14
CA SER A 167 -21.13 -6.10 -20.36
C SER A 167 -19.96 -6.55 -19.49
N PHE A 168 -18.89 -5.76 -19.48
CA PHE A 168 -17.66 -6.01 -18.73
C PHE A 168 -17.40 -4.83 -17.79
N ALA A 169 -16.92 -5.13 -16.58
CA ALA A 169 -16.41 -4.13 -15.67
C ALA A 169 -15.25 -4.74 -14.87
N ALA A 170 -14.26 -3.93 -14.54
CA ALA A 170 -13.14 -4.38 -13.72
C ALA A 170 -12.57 -3.21 -12.91
N ALA A 171 -12.01 -3.53 -11.75
CA ALA A 171 -11.24 -2.61 -10.95
C ALA A 171 -10.15 -3.37 -10.20
N CYS A 172 -9.02 -2.69 -9.99
CA CYS A 172 -7.91 -3.14 -9.16
C CYS A 172 -7.53 -1.96 -8.27
N GLN A 173 -7.67 -2.14 -6.97
CA GLN A 173 -7.32 -1.17 -5.94
C GLN A 173 -6.18 -1.76 -5.10
N PRO A 174 -4.93 -1.33 -5.32
CA PRO A 174 -3.80 -1.82 -4.52
C PRO A 174 -3.86 -1.34 -3.07
N ALA A 175 -3.44 -2.17 -2.11
CA ALA A 175 -3.35 -1.79 -0.68
C ALA A 175 -2.13 -0.89 -0.40
N ALA A 176 -1.12 -0.96 -1.27
CA ALA A 176 0.07 -0.12 -1.24
C ALA A 176 0.21 0.66 -2.56
N LEU A 177 1.34 1.36 -2.77
CA LEU A 177 1.57 2.05 -4.05
C LEU A 177 1.62 1.07 -5.25
N VAL A 178 2.10 -0.16 -5.03
CA VAL A 178 2.12 -1.23 -6.04
C VAL A 178 1.56 -2.52 -5.44
N GLY A 179 0.93 -3.32 -6.29
CA GLY A 179 0.26 -4.55 -5.91
C GLY A 179 0.83 -5.83 -6.53
N GLY A 180 0.46 -6.98 -5.98
CA GLY A 180 0.66 -8.30 -6.58
C GLY A 180 -0.47 -8.69 -7.55
N ASP A 181 -1.63 -8.07 -7.39
CA ASP A 181 -2.80 -8.37 -8.22
C ASP A 181 -2.65 -7.90 -9.68
N THR A 182 -3.21 -8.68 -10.60
CA THR A 182 -3.37 -8.27 -11.99
C THR A 182 -4.58 -8.92 -12.63
N TYR A 183 -5.15 -8.27 -13.65
CA TYR A 183 -6.20 -8.83 -14.48
C TYR A 183 -6.01 -8.47 -15.96
N ASP A 184 -6.74 -9.17 -16.82
CA ASP A 184 -6.80 -8.87 -18.24
C ASP A 184 -8.15 -9.27 -18.85
N LEU A 185 -8.57 -8.52 -19.87
CA LEU A 185 -9.78 -8.74 -20.65
C LEU A 185 -9.42 -8.59 -22.12
N LEU A 186 -9.11 -9.72 -22.76
CA LEU A 186 -8.50 -9.79 -24.08
C LEU A 186 -9.55 -10.05 -25.14
N GLN A 187 -9.73 -9.13 -26.08
CA GLN A 187 -10.50 -9.41 -27.29
C GLN A 187 -9.63 -10.24 -28.25
N LEU A 188 -10.06 -11.47 -28.54
CA LEU A 188 -9.31 -12.44 -29.33
C LEU A 188 -9.97 -12.67 -30.70
N PRO A 189 -9.23 -13.17 -31.70
CA PRO A 189 -9.79 -13.52 -33.00
C PRO A 189 -10.98 -14.48 -32.89
N GLY A 190 -11.95 -14.38 -33.79
CA GLY A 190 -13.11 -15.30 -33.81
C GLY A 190 -14.23 -14.94 -32.83
N GLY A 191 -14.17 -13.79 -32.16
CA GLY A 191 -15.21 -13.36 -31.21
C GLY A 191 -15.03 -13.93 -29.80
N TYR A 192 -13.86 -14.49 -29.52
CA TYR A 192 -13.52 -14.94 -28.17
C TYR A 192 -13.08 -13.78 -27.28
N VAL A 193 -13.32 -13.92 -25.99
CA VAL A 193 -12.81 -13.02 -24.95
C VAL A 193 -12.03 -13.83 -23.93
N GLY A 194 -10.74 -13.52 -23.78
CA GLY A 194 -9.90 -14.05 -22.71
C GLY A 194 -10.11 -13.26 -21.43
N LEU A 195 -10.38 -13.95 -20.33
CA LEU A 195 -10.56 -13.40 -19.00
C LEU A 195 -9.41 -13.92 -18.13
N SER A 196 -8.62 -13.05 -17.52
CA SER A 196 -7.60 -13.48 -16.57
C SER A 196 -7.60 -12.64 -15.31
N ILE A 197 -7.38 -13.28 -14.17
CA ILE A 197 -7.11 -12.63 -12.88
C ILE A 197 -6.02 -13.42 -12.16
N ALA A 198 -5.19 -12.73 -11.40
CA ALA A 198 -4.13 -13.34 -10.65
C ALA A 198 -3.82 -12.54 -9.39
N ASP A 199 -3.32 -13.25 -8.39
CA ASP A 199 -2.66 -12.69 -7.22
C ASP A 199 -1.28 -13.35 -7.07
N VAL A 200 -0.26 -12.50 -6.93
CA VAL A 200 1.14 -12.90 -6.76
C VAL A 200 1.50 -12.87 -5.29
N ALA A 201 1.88 -14.01 -4.73
CA ALA A 201 2.25 -14.13 -3.33
C ALA A 201 3.33 -13.10 -2.92
N GLY A 202 3.00 -12.29 -1.91
CA GLY A 202 3.85 -11.27 -1.30
C GLY A 202 3.57 -9.85 -1.83
N LYS A 203 4.37 -8.86 -1.40
CA LYS A 203 4.01 -7.43 -1.54
C LYS A 203 5.11 -6.59 -2.20
N GLY A 204 4.77 -5.39 -2.66
CA GLY A 204 5.73 -4.39 -3.14
C GLY A 204 6.29 -4.67 -4.54
N ILE A 205 7.44 -4.05 -4.85
CA ILE A 205 8.08 -4.13 -6.19
C ILE A 205 8.24 -5.56 -6.70
N PRO A 206 8.73 -6.54 -5.91
CA PRO A 206 8.94 -7.89 -6.43
C PRO A 206 7.64 -8.54 -6.91
N ALA A 207 6.51 -8.35 -6.20
CA ALA A 207 5.22 -8.89 -6.59
C ALA A 207 4.71 -8.20 -7.87
N ALA A 208 4.81 -6.88 -7.97
CA ALA A 208 4.41 -6.10 -9.13
C ALA A 208 5.18 -6.46 -10.42
N LEU A 209 6.49 -6.72 -10.31
CA LEU A 209 7.31 -7.17 -11.44
C LEU A 209 6.90 -8.56 -11.94
N LEU A 210 6.59 -9.47 -11.01
CA LEU A 210 6.08 -10.80 -11.34
C LEU A 210 4.69 -10.73 -11.98
N ALA A 211 3.79 -9.89 -11.46
CA ALA A 211 2.48 -9.63 -12.06
C ALA A 211 2.59 -9.11 -13.50
N SER A 212 3.53 -8.20 -13.75
CA SER A 212 3.83 -7.67 -15.10
C SER A 212 4.37 -8.76 -16.04
N SER A 213 5.26 -9.63 -15.54
CA SER A 213 5.78 -10.76 -16.30
C SER A 213 4.70 -11.79 -16.62
N LEU A 214 3.83 -12.09 -15.65
CA LEU A 214 2.67 -12.97 -15.82
C LEU A 214 1.74 -12.41 -16.91
N GLN A 215 1.36 -11.14 -16.82
CA GLN A 215 0.44 -10.52 -17.78
C GLN A 215 1.00 -10.58 -19.21
N SER A 216 2.32 -10.37 -19.37
CA SER A 216 3.00 -10.51 -20.66
C SER A 216 2.97 -11.95 -21.19
N ALA A 217 3.20 -12.93 -20.33
CA ALA A 217 3.14 -14.35 -20.69
C ALA A 217 1.71 -14.77 -21.09
N VAL A 218 0.71 -14.34 -20.32
CA VAL A 218 -0.72 -14.59 -20.60
C VAL A 218 -1.13 -14.00 -21.94
N ARG A 219 -0.81 -12.72 -22.22
CA ARG A 219 -1.12 -12.09 -23.53
C ARG A 219 -0.48 -12.87 -24.70
N SER A 220 0.77 -13.30 -24.55
CA SER A 220 1.49 -14.08 -25.56
C SER A 220 0.88 -15.47 -25.79
N ALA A 221 0.42 -16.14 -24.73
CA ALA A 221 -0.26 -17.43 -24.80
C ALA A 221 -1.68 -17.31 -25.38
N ALA A 222 -2.45 -16.34 -24.91
CA ALA A 222 -3.84 -16.12 -25.31
C ALA A 222 -3.98 -15.77 -26.80
N THR A 223 -3.08 -14.94 -27.34
CA THR A 223 -3.09 -14.56 -28.77
C THR A 223 -2.84 -15.72 -29.72
N ARG A 224 -2.28 -16.83 -29.25
CA ARG A 224 -2.15 -18.08 -30.02
C ARG A 224 -3.39 -18.98 -29.98
N GLY A 225 -4.43 -18.58 -29.25
CA GLY A 225 -5.68 -19.34 -29.14
C GLY A 225 -5.52 -20.63 -28.34
N LEU A 226 -4.60 -20.68 -27.39
CA LEU A 226 -4.44 -21.84 -26.52
C LEU A 226 -5.67 -22.01 -25.62
N ALA A 227 -6.03 -23.27 -25.39
CA ALA A 227 -7.07 -23.59 -24.44
C ALA A 227 -6.59 -23.35 -22.98
N PRO A 228 -7.51 -23.13 -22.02
CA PRO A 228 -7.14 -22.68 -20.67
C PRO A 228 -6.10 -23.54 -19.93
N ASP A 229 -6.23 -24.86 -19.97
CA ASP A 229 -5.29 -25.83 -19.41
C ASP A 229 -3.89 -25.74 -20.04
N ALA A 230 -3.82 -25.64 -21.36
CA ALA A 230 -2.55 -25.48 -22.09
C ALA A 230 -1.92 -24.11 -21.86
N LEU A 231 -2.74 -23.07 -21.70
CA LEU A 231 -2.28 -21.73 -21.35
C LEU A 231 -1.66 -21.72 -19.95
N CYS A 232 -2.31 -22.36 -18.95
CA CYS A 232 -1.74 -22.50 -17.61
C CYS A 232 -0.40 -23.23 -17.64
N ASP A 233 -0.28 -24.33 -18.38
CA ASP A 233 1.00 -25.05 -18.54
C ASP A 233 2.11 -24.17 -19.12
N GLU A 234 1.81 -23.40 -20.17
CA GLU A 234 2.80 -22.54 -20.79
C GLU A 234 3.21 -21.35 -19.91
N VAL A 235 2.23 -20.70 -19.28
CA VAL A 235 2.49 -19.59 -18.36
C VAL A 235 3.26 -20.09 -17.14
N ASN A 236 2.91 -21.24 -16.59
CA ASN A 236 3.64 -21.86 -15.47
C ASN A 236 5.11 -22.10 -15.81
N ARG A 237 5.39 -22.69 -16.98
CA ARG A 237 6.76 -22.93 -17.44
C ARG A 237 7.55 -21.63 -17.54
N ALA A 238 6.95 -20.59 -18.15
CA ALA A 238 7.58 -19.28 -18.27
C ALA A 238 7.86 -18.62 -16.90
N LEU A 239 7.01 -18.85 -15.91
CA LEU A 239 7.21 -18.36 -14.55
C LEU A 239 8.28 -19.16 -13.80
N CYS A 240 8.21 -20.49 -13.78
CA CYS A 240 9.17 -21.33 -13.05
C CYS A 240 10.63 -21.13 -13.50
N GLU A 241 10.87 -20.75 -14.75
CA GLU A 241 12.21 -20.42 -15.26
C GLU A 241 12.76 -19.08 -14.72
N ARG A 242 11.90 -18.21 -14.20
CA ARG A 242 12.19 -16.80 -13.91
C ARG A 242 11.97 -16.39 -12.47
N ILE A 243 11.10 -17.09 -11.73
CA ILE A 243 10.74 -16.70 -10.38
C ILE A 243 11.57 -17.42 -9.31
N PRO A 244 11.86 -16.77 -8.17
CA PRO A 244 12.47 -17.43 -7.02
C PRO A 244 11.58 -18.59 -6.51
N THR A 245 12.19 -19.67 -6.01
CA THR A 245 11.52 -20.90 -5.55
C THR A 245 10.53 -20.72 -4.38
N ASN A 246 10.45 -19.54 -3.77
CA ASN A 246 9.53 -19.22 -2.68
C ASN A 246 8.37 -18.29 -3.09
N ARG A 247 8.11 -18.15 -4.39
CA ARG A 247 7.00 -17.35 -4.93
C ARG A 247 6.05 -18.26 -5.70
N PHE A 248 4.76 -17.99 -5.58
CA PHE A 248 3.72 -18.65 -6.35
C PHE A 248 2.69 -17.60 -6.76
N VAL A 249 1.85 -17.97 -7.73
CA VAL A 249 0.80 -17.12 -8.25
C VAL A 249 -0.49 -17.91 -8.27
N THR A 250 -1.51 -17.39 -7.59
CA THR A 250 -2.87 -17.90 -7.78
C THR A 250 -3.41 -17.29 -9.08
N PHE A 251 -4.00 -18.10 -9.94
CA PHE A 251 -4.38 -17.63 -11.28
C PHE A 251 -5.66 -18.27 -11.77
N PHE A 252 -6.50 -17.50 -12.46
CA PHE A 252 -7.64 -18.02 -13.19
C PHE A 252 -7.60 -17.51 -14.63
N TYR A 253 -7.82 -18.42 -15.58
CA TYR A 253 -8.01 -18.07 -16.98
C TYR A 253 -9.30 -18.66 -17.53
N GLY A 254 -10.11 -17.81 -18.15
CA GLY A 254 -11.32 -18.16 -18.88
C GLY A 254 -11.21 -17.75 -20.34
N LEU A 255 -11.74 -18.58 -21.23
CA LEU A 255 -11.92 -18.29 -22.64
C LEU A 255 -13.42 -18.37 -22.96
N LEU A 256 -14.02 -17.19 -23.16
CA LEU A 256 -15.43 -17.01 -23.45
C LEU A 256 -15.65 -16.92 -24.96
N ASP A 257 -16.46 -17.80 -25.52
CA ASP A 257 -17.06 -17.62 -26.84
C ASP A 257 -18.27 -16.69 -26.71
N ALA A 258 -18.17 -15.46 -27.22
CA ALA A 258 -19.23 -14.47 -27.08
C ALA A 258 -20.49 -14.81 -27.88
N ALA A 259 -20.39 -15.61 -28.95
CA ALA A 259 -21.53 -15.97 -29.79
C ALA A 259 -22.41 -17.02 -29.10
N THR A 260 -21.79 -18.04 -28.52
CA THR A 260 -22.49 -19.15 -27.86
C THR A 260 -22.73 -18.89 -26.37
N GLY A 261 -21.85 -18.11 -25.74
CA GLY A 261 -21.74 -17.95 -24.28
C GLY A 261 -21.06 -19.12 -23.59
N VAL A 262 -20.40 -20.02 -24.33
CA VAL A 262 -19.59 -21.08 -23.75
C VAL A 262 -18.34 -20.47 -23.14
N LEU A 263 -18.14 -20.72 -21.85
CA LEU A 263 -16.93 -20.38 -21.11
C LEU A 263 -16.19 -21.68 -20.82
N SER A 264 -15.00 -21.81 -21.39
CA SER A 264 -14.00 -22.80 -20.95
C SER A 264 -13.01 -22.13 -20.01
N TYR A 265 -12.58 -22.79 -18.94
CA TYR A 265 -11.67 -22.18 -17.96
C TYR A 265 -10.74 -23.20 -17.30
N ALA A 266 -9.72 -22.68 -16.63
CA ALA A 266 -8.88 -23.43 -15.70
C ALA A 266 -8.56 -22.54 -14.49
N ASN A 267 -8.77 -23.06 -13.29
CA ASN A 267 -8.41 -22.41 -12.04
C ASN A 267 -7.08 -22.98 -11.50
N ALA A 268 -6.02 -22.18 -11.48
CA ALA A 268 -4.72 -22.52 -10.94
C ALA A 268 -4.59 -22.00 -9.49
N GLY A 269 -5.36 -22.61 -8.58
CA GLY A 269 -5.35 -22.33 -7.14
C GLY A 269 -5.82 -20.92 -6.73
N HIS A 270 -6.55 -20.24 -7.61
CA HIS A 270 -7.19 -18.95 -7.35
C HIS A 270 -8.52 -19.10 -6.63
N ASN A 271 -8.94 -18.03 -5.94
CA ASN A 271 -10.25 -17.92 -5.34
C ASN A 271 -11.32 -18.25 -6.41
N PRO A 272 -12.17 -19.28 -6.20
CA PRO A 272 -13.09 -19.73 -7.22
C PRO A 272 -14.02 -18.60 -7.67
N PRO A 273 -14.06 -18.24 -8.96
CA PRO A 273 -15.01 -17.24 -9.43
C PRO A 273 -16.45 -17.65 -9.17
N LEU A 274 -17.30 -16.67 -8.89
CA LEU A 274 -18.73 -16.86 -8.65
C LEU A 274 -19.51 -16.68 -9.94
N LEU A 275 -20.18 -17.72 -10.40
CA LEU A 275 -21.20 -17.64 -11.44
C LEU A 275 -22.59 -17.57 -10.81
N ALA A 276 -23.16 -16.38 -10.77
CA ALA A 276 -24.54 -16.14 -10.35
C ALA A 276 -25.48 -16.29 -11.56
N ARG A 277 -26.47 -17.18 -11.43
CA ARG A 277 -27.46 -17.44 -12.47
C ARG A 277 -28.65 -16.49 -12.35
N ALA A 278 -29.30 -16.22 -13.47
CA ALA A 278 -30.52 -15.41 -13.51
C ALA A 278 -31.68 -16.02 -12.67
N ASP A 279 -31.67 -17.34 -12.44
CA ASP A 279 -32.65 -18.04 -11.61
C ASP A 279 -32.38 -17.95 -10.09
N GLY A 280 -31.33 -17.23 -9.69
CA GLY A 280 -30.91 -17.06 -8.30
C GLY A 280 -29.99 -18.15 -7.76
N THR A 281 -29.69 -19.19 -8.55
CA THR A 281 -28.67 -20.18 -8.17
C THR A 281 -27.27 -19.64 -8.39
N ALA A 282 -26.27 -20.25 -7.73
CA ALA A 282 -24.88 -19.86 -7.84
C ALA A 282 -23.98 -21.09 -7.96
N GLN A 283 -22.88 -20.93 -8.69
CA GLN A 283 -21.85 -21.96 -8.87
C GLN A 283 -20.46 -21.34 -8.70
N TRP A 284 -19.58 -22.03 -7.98
CA TRP A 284 -18.17 -21.65 -7.83
C TRP A 284 -17.32 -22.39 -8.87
N LEU A 285 -16.37 -21.70 -9.50
CA LEU A 285 -15.55 -22.23 -10.58
C LEU A 285 -14.15 -22.65 -10.09
N ASP A 286 -14.05 -23.85 -9.54
CA ASP A 286 -12.84 -24.41 -8.91
C ASP A 286 -12.14 -25.49 -9.74
N VAL A 287 -12.69 -25.86 -10.91
CA VAL A 287 -12.06 -26.85 -11.80
C VAL A 287 -10.73 -26.34 -12.33
N GLY A 288 -9.67 -27.11 -12.11
CA GLY A 288 -8.33 -26.72 -12.52
C GLY A 288 -7.23 -27.55 -11.90
N GLY A 289 -6.29 -26.91 -11.23
CA GLY A 289 -5.05 -27.51 -10.75
C GLY A 289 -4.32 -26.62 -9.73
N PRO A 290 -3.05 -26.92 -9.44
CA PRO A 290 -2.28 -26.18 -8.43
C PRO A 290 -2.01 -24.73 -8.84
N VAL A 291 -1.53 -23.92 -7.88
CA VAL A 291 -0.99 -22.58 -8.16
C VAL A 291 0.18 -22.62 -9.14
N LEU A 292 0.40 -21.52 -9.85
CA LEU A 292 1.52 -21.40 -10.79
C LEU A 292 2.82 -21.09 -10.05
N GLY A 293 3.96 -21.46 -10.66
CA GLY A 293 5.28 -21.00 -10.27
C GLY A 293 6.04 -21.92 -9.31
N ILE A 294 5.39 -22.93 -8.73
CA ILE A 294 6.03 -23.85 -7.77
C ILE A 294 6.76 -24.99 -8.48
N GLU A 295 6.06 -25.74 -9.31
CA GLU A 295 6.58 -26.93 -9.98
C GLU A 295 6.44 -26.74 -11.51
N PRO A 296 7.54 -26.85 -12.29
CA PRO A 296 7.50 -26.64 -13.74
C PRO A 296 6.51 -27.56 -14.49
N THR A 297 6.30 -28.78 -13.99
CA THR A 297 5.43 -29.77 -14.63
C THR A 297 4.22 -30.11 -13.76
N CYS A 298 3.07 -29.51 -14.11
CA CYS A 298 1.78 -29.73 -13.46
C CYS A 298 0.70 -29.92 -14.54
N ALA A 299 -0.42 -30.52 -14.16
CA ALA A 299 -1.59 -30.62 -15.04
C ALA A 299 -2.74 -29.80 -14.46
N TRP A 300 -3.40 -29.03 -15.33
CA TRP A 300 -4.66 -28.33 -15.02
C TRP A 300 -5.81 -28.99 -15.77
N GLN A 301 -6.92 -29.18 -15.07
CA GLN A 301 -8.15 -29.63 -15.69
C GLN A 301 -8.91 -28.44 -16.29
N ARG A 302 -9.61 -28.68 -17.39
CA ARG A 302 -10.46 -27.68 -18.02
C ARG A 302 -11.90 -27.84 -17.54
N GLY A 303 -12.45 -26.77 -16.98
CA GLY A 303 -13.90 -26.64 -16.74
C GLY A 303 -14.59 -26.05 -17.97
N GLU A 304 -15.86 -26.40 -18.18
CA GLU A 304 -16.68 -25.81 -19.23
C GLU A 304 -18.11 -25.60 -18.74
N LEU A 305 -18.70 -24.47 -19.11
CA LEU A 305 -20.10 -24.14 -18.86
C LEU A 305 -20.63 -23.18 -19.92
N THR A 306 -21.95 -23.00 -19.96
CA THR A 306 -22.58 -21.94 -20.77
C THR A 306 -23.14 -20.85 -19.86
N MET A 307 -22.73 -19.61 -20.09
CA MET A 307 -23.36 -18.41 -19.51
C MET A 307 -24.62 -18.07 -20.29
N ARG A 308 -25.76 -18.07 -19.61
CA ARG A 308 -27.08 -17.78 -20.18
C ARG A 308 -27.37 -16.28 -20.11
N PRO A 309 -28.31 -15.76 -20.92
CA PRO A 309 -28.78 -14.39 -20.77
C PRO A 309 -29.19 -14.10 -19.32
N GLY A 310 -28.71 -12.98 -18.77
CA GLY A 310 -28.90 -12.57 -17.37
C GLY A 310 -27.91 -13.16 -16.37
N ASP A 311 -27.06 -14.13 -16.76
CA ASP A 311 -26.02 -14.66 -15.87
C ASP A 311 -24.90 -13.64 -15.65
N ARG A 312 -24.26 -13.73 -14.49
CA ARG A 312 -23.14 -12.89 -14.06
C ARG A 312 -22.00 -13.73 -13.53
N LEU A 313 -20.82 -13.53 -14.07
CA LEU A 313 -19.56 -14.10 -13.59
C LEU A 313 -18.77 -13.02 -12.84
N VAL A 314 -18.27 -13.36 -11.65
CA VAL A 314 -17.47 -12.47 -10.79
C VAL A 314 -16.17 -13.18 -10.44
N LEU A 315 -15.06 -12.65 -10.95
CA LEU A 315 -13.71 -13.04 -10.58
C LEU A 315 -13.24 -12.02 -9.53
N TYR A 316 -12.54 -12.49 -8.50
CA TYR A 316 -12.12 -11.65 -7.39
C TYR A 316 -10.86 -12.21 -6.73
N THR A 317 -10.04 -11.33 -6.18
CA THR A 317 -8.90 -11.69 -5.32
C THR A 317 -9.31 -11.80 -3.86
N ASP A 318 -8.47 -12.41 -3.04
CA ASP A 318 -8.72 -12.64 -1.61
C ASP A 318 -8.95 -11.35 -0.83
N GLY A 319 -8.31 -10.23 -1.20
CA GLY A 319 -8.52 -8.93 -0.57
C GLY A 319 -9.97 -8.42 -0.56
N ILE A 320 -10.86 -9.00 -1.37
CA ILE A 320 -12.32 -8.77 -1.29
C ILE A 320 -12.97 -9.55 -0.16
N VAL A 321 -12.72 -10.86 -0.10
CA VAL A 321 -13.41 -11.75 0.86
C VAL A 321 -12.73 -11.77 2.22
N GLU A 322 -11.44 -11.46 2.28
CA GLU A 322 -10.65 -11.36 3.51
C GLU A 322 -10.66 -9.94 4.11
N ALA A 323 -11.34 -8.98 3.47
CA ALA A 323 -11.52 -7.65 4.04
C ALA A 323 -12.18 -7.74 5.42
N ARG A 324 -11.59 -7.07 6.42
CA ARG A 324 -11.97 -7.21 7.83
C ARG A 324 -12.69 -5.99 8.38
N ASP A 325 -13.69 -6.22 9.23
CA ASP A 325 -14.35 -5.17 10.00
C ASP A 325 -13.57 -4.82 11.28
N ALA A 326 -14.11 -3.89 12.08
CA ALA A 326 -13.52 -3.48 13.36
C ALA A 326 -13.49 -4.58 14.43
N SER A 327 -14.21 -5.69 14.21
CA SER A 327 -14.25 -6.87 15.08
C SER A 327 -13.34 -7.99 14.59
N ASP A 328 -12.52 -7.75 13.56
CA ASP A 328 -11.65 -8.74 12.92
C ASP A 328 -12.42 -9.86 12.18
N GLU A 329 -13.69 -9.62 11.82
CA GLU A 329 -14.48 -10.55 10.99
C GLU A 329 -14.26 -10.28 9.50
N GLU A 330 -14.06 -11.35 8.72
CA GLU A 330 -13.91 -11.29 7.27
C GLU A 330 -15.26 -11.05 6.55
N PHE A 331 -15.21 -10.35 5.42
CA PHE A 331 -16.36 -10.14 4.54
C PHE A 331 -16.95 -11.46 4.05
N ALA A 332 -16.07 -12.43 3.74
CA ALA A 332 -16.36 -13.79 3.32
C ALA A 332 -17.19 -13.93 2.02
N THR A 333 -17.17 -15.13 1.45
CA THR A 333 -17.89 -15.46 0.20
C THR A 333 -19.41 -15.33 0.32
N GLY A 334 -19.96 -15.52 1.52
CA GLY A 334 -21.40 -15.38 1.78
C GLY A 334 -21.92 -13.97 1.51
N ARG A 335 -21.18 -12.92 1.93
CA ARG A 335 -21.58 -11.54 1.66
C ARG A 335 -21.40 -11.19 0.19
N LEU A 336 -20.32 -11.66 -0.45
CA LEU A 336 -20.11 -11.53 -1.90
C LEU A 336 -21.31 -12.06 -2.70
N GLN A 337 -21.80 -13.26 -2.37
CA GLN A 337 -22.96 -13.86 -3.04
C GLN A 337 -24.26 -13.07 -2.80
N SER A 338 -24.39 -12.42 -1.65
CA SER A 338 -25.57 -11.62 -1.29
C SER A 338 -25.62 -10.23 -1.93
N VAL A 339 -24.53 -9.78 -2.58
CA VAL A 339 -24.49 -8.46 -3.21
C VAL A 339 -25.52 -8.38 -4.34
N SER A 340 -26.36 -7.35 -4.26
CA SER A 340 -27.36 -7.03 -5.28
C SER A 340 -27.21 -5.56 -5.69
N PRO A 341 -27.09 -5.24 -6.99
CA PRO A 341 -27.01 -3.87 -7.46
C PRO A 341 -28.35 -3.15 -7.27
N GLU A 342 -28.30 -1.84 -7.04
CA GLU A 342 -29.48 -0.97 -7.03
C GLU A 342 -29.87 -0.60 -8.48
N GLY A 343 -31.15 -0.75 -8.85
CA GLY A 343 -31.68 -0.36 -10.16
C GLY A 343 -31.91 -1.53 -11.14
N PRO A 344 -32.55 -1.27 -12.31
CA PRO A 344 -32.93 -2.33 -13.24
C PRO A 344 -31.76 -2.80 -14.12
N GLY A 345 -31.51 -4.11 -14.11
CA GLY A 345 -30.70 -4.83 -15.11
C GLY A 345 -29.30 -5.28 -14.65
N PRO A 346 -28.76 -6.35 -15.25
CA PRO A 346 -27.46 -6.93 -14.89
C PRO A 346 -26.30 -6.16 -15.54
N SER A 347 -26.10 -4.88 -15.21
CA SER A 347 -24.89 -4.20 -15.68
C SER A 347 -23.69 -4.62 -14.83
N ALA A 348 -22.59 -4.99 -15.48
CA ALA A 348 -21.36 -5.39 -14.80
C ALA A 348 -20.81 -4.24 -13.93
N GLY A 349 -20.92 -3.00 -14.44
CA GLY A 349 -20.50 -1.79 -13.73
C GLY A 349 -21.31 -1.55 -12.45
N ALA A 350 -22.65 -1.63 -12.50
CA ALA A 350 -23.45 -1.42 -11.29
C ALA A 350 -23.19 -2.47 -10.21
N PHE A 351 -22.91 -3.72 -10.61
CA PHE A 351 -22.53 -4.75 -9.65
C PHE A 351 -21.14 -4.50 -9.05
N LEU A 352 -20.16 -4.13 -9.89
CA LEU A 352 -18.81 -3.77 -9.44
C LEU A 352 -18.89 -2.66 -8.38
N ASP A 353 -19.61 -1.58 -8.68
CA ASP A 353 -19.78 -0.46 -7.75
C ASP A 353 -20.51 -0.88 -6.47
N ALA A 354 -21.53 -1.74 -6.58
CA ALA A 354 -22.25 -2.26 -5.41
C ALA A 354 -21.36 -3.13 -4.52
N LEU A 355 -20.49 -3.96 -5.11
CA LEU A 355 -19.55 -4.79 -4.37
C LEU A 355 -18.53 -3.93 -3.62
N PHE A 356 -17.88 -2.97 -4.29
CA PHE A 356 -16.93 -2.09 -3.61
C PHE A 356 -17.59 -1.24 -2.52
N ARG A 357 -18.83 -0.77 -2.73
CA ARG A 357 -19.59 -0.10 -1.67
C ARG A 357 -19.86 -1.02 -0.48
N ALA A 358 -20.21 -2.28 -0.73
CA ALA A 358 -20.48 -3.26 0.33
C ALA A 358 -19.21 -3.57 1.14
N VAL A 359 -18.08 -3.79 0.47
CA VAL A 359 -16.78 -4.03 1.12
C VAL A 359 -16.36 -2.80 1.92
N HIS A 360 -16.43 -1.59 1.35
CA HIS A 360 -16.07 -0.36 2.06
C HIS A 360 -16.98 -0.08 3.27
N SER A 361 -18.28 -0.35 3.14
CA SER A 361 -19.23 -0.18 4.25
C SER A 361 -18.98 -1.18 5.39
N PHE A 362 -18.43 -2.35 5.07
CA PHE A 362 -18.11 -3.40 6.02
C PHE A 362 -16.76 -3.17 6.73
N ALA A 363 -15.69 -2.97 5.94
CA ALA A 363 -14.32 -2.85 6.44
C ALA A 363 -13.88 -1.42 6.82
N GLY A 364 -14.64 -0.40 6.40
CA GLY A 364 -14.27 1.00 6.56
C GLY A 364 -13.09 1.39 5.67
N THR A 365 -12.08 2.07 6.24
CA THR A 365 -10.91 2.56 5.51
C THR A 365 -9.68 1.64 5.59
N CYS A 366 -9.80 0.47 6.24
CA CYS A 366 -8.69 -0.46 6.36
C CYS A 366 -8.65 -1.37 5.13
N GLN A 367 -7.56 -1.31 4.36
CA GLN A 367 -7.29 -2.23 3.26
C GLN A 367 -5.94 -2.90 3.52
N GLU A 368 -5.96 -4.21 3.79
CA GLU A 368 -4.76 -4.98 4.14
C GLU A 368 -4.09 -5.64 2.93
N ASP A 369 -4.89 -5.94 1.91
CA ASP A 369 -4.45 -6.55 0.66
C ASP A 369 -5.10 -5.93 -0.57
N ASP A 370 -4.53 -6.22 -1.74
CA ASP A 370 -5.01 -5.71 -3.02
C ASP A 370 -6.44 -6.22 -3.30
N GLN A 371 -7.27 -5.33 -3.84
CA GLN A 371 -8.67 -5.63 -4.14
C GLN A 371 -8.90 -5.57 -5.64
N THR A 372 -8.99 -6.74 -6.27
CA THR A 372 -9.20 -6.85 -7.71
C THR A 372 -10.45 -7.64 -8.01
N VAL A 373 -11.28 -7.08 -8.90
CA VAL A 373 -12.55 -7.69 -9.32
C VAL A 373 -12.70 -7.53 -10.83
N VAL A 374 -13.14 -8.60 -11.48
CA VAL A 374 -13.62 -8.60 -12.87
C VAL A 374 -15.04 -9.14 -12.90
N VAL A 375 -15.96 -8.39 -13.51
CA VAL A 375 -17.37 -8.73 -13.64
C VAL A 375 -17.71 -8.86 -15.11
N VAL A 376 -18.36 -9.96 -15.47
CA VAL A 376 -18.87 -10.23 -16.83
C VAL A 376 -20.35 -10.56 -16.73
N THR A 377 -21.18 -9.87 -17.50
CA THR A 377 -22.61 -10.15 -17.59
C THR A 377 -23.02 -10.39 -19.04
N ARG A 378 -23.96 -11.32 -19.24
CA ARG A 378 -24.62 -11.53 -20.53
C ARG A 378 -25.98 -10.83 -20.49
N ASP A 379 -26.24 -9.96 -21.46
CA ASP A 379 -27.48 -9.21 -21.52
C ASP A 379 -28.69 -10.16 -21.73
N PRO A 380 -29.90 -9.81 -21.23
CA PRO A 380 -31.12 -10.63 -21.33
C PRO A 380 -31.62 -10.91 -22.75
#